data_AF-A0A8X7BSR4-F1
#
_entry.id   AF-A0A8X7BSR4-F1
#
_cell.length_a   1.000
_cell.length_b   1.000
_cell.length_c   1.000
_cell.angle_alpha   90.00
_cell.angle_beta   90.00
_cell.angle_gamma   90.00
#
_symmetry.space_group_name_H-M   'P 1'
#
loop_
_entity.id
_entity.type
_entity.pdbx_description
1 polymer ?
#
loop_
_entity_poly.entity_id
_entity_poly.type
_entity_poly.pdbx_seq_one_letter_code
_entity_poly.pdbx_strand_id
1 'polypeptide(L)'
;MCFLRHEVESEEMIRLAREGFGKDRGSGTIRKDCQRSVHKDEPTAATLISSTTGTKLNCIFCDHPHLSQDCQKLSDMSYEDRKSQVIKKMLSRLP
;
A
#
# COMPACT_ATOMS: atom_id res chain seq x y z
N MET A 1 6.97 -4.69 -41.44
CA MET A 1 5.55 -4.31 -41.27
C MET A 1 5.29 -3.86 -39.83
N CYS A 2 5.62 -2.61 -39.47
CA CYS A 2 5.31 -2.07 -38.13
C CYS A 2 3.83 -1.72 -37.96
N PHE A 3 3.15 -1.36 -39.06
CA PHE A 3 1.74 -0.99 -39.08
C PHE A 3 0.84 -2.15 -38.63
N LEU A 4 1.02 -3.35 -39.21
CA LEU A 4 0.25 -4.54 -38.82
C LEU A 4 0.36 -4.86 -37.32
N ARG A 5 1.56 -4.68 -36.73
CA ARG A 5 1.75 -4.94 -35.30
C ARG A 5 1.00 -3.94 -34.43
N HIS A 6 1.09 -2.66 -34.77
CA HIS A 6 0.39 -1.60 -34.03
C HIS A 6 -1.14 -1.74 -34.15
N GLU A 7 -1.65 -2.13 -35.31
CA GLU A 7 -3.08 -2.32 -35.52
C GLU A 7 -3.61 -3.49 -34.67
N VAL A 8 -2.92 -4.64 -34.71
CA VAL A 8 -3.27 -5.82 -33.90
C VAL A 8 -3.22 -5.49 -32.40
N GLU A 9 -2.15 -4.85 -31.93
CA GLU A 9 -2.02 -4.44 -30.52
C GLU A 9 -3.15 -3.47 -30.12
N SER A 10 -3.53 -2.55 -31.00
CA SER A 10 -4.62 -1.61 -30.75
C SER A 10 -5.98 -2.31 -30.64
N GLU A 11 -6.27 -3.29 -31.49
CA GLU A 11 -7.50 -4.07 -31.44
C GLU A 11 -7.57 -4.93 -30.18
N GLU A 12 -6.44 -5.52 -29.78
CA GLU A 12 -6.35 -6.29 -28.54
C GLU A 12 -6.60 -5.43 -27.30
N MET A 13 -6.04 -4.21 -27.25
CA MET A 13 -6.32 -3.25 -26.17
C MET A 13 -7.78 -2.82 -26.13
N ILE A 14 -8.38 -2.53 -27.29
CA ILE A 14 -9.82 -2.18 -27.38
C ILE A 14 -10.68 -3.34 -26.90
N ARG A 15 -10.33 -4.57 -27.30
CA ARG A 15 -11.02 -5.78 -26.87
C ARG A 15 -10.92 -5.97 -25.36
N LEU A 16 -9.74 -5.82 -24.78
CA LEU A 16 -9.54 -5.89 -23.33
C LEU A 16 -10.31 -4.80 -22.56
N ALA A 17 -10.38 -3.58 -23.07
CA ALA A 17 -11.16 -2.52 -22.45
C ALA A 17 -12.67 -2.80 -22.48
N ARG A 18 -13.16 -3.45 -23.56
CA ARG A 18 -14.57 -3.83 -23.72
C ARG A 18 -14.95 -5.06 -22.91
N GLU A 19 -14.13 -6.10 -22.93
CA GLU A 19 -14.38 -7.40 -22.29
C GLU A 19 -13.95 -7.40 -20.82
N GLY A 20 -13.04 -6.49 -20.43
CA GLY A 20 -12.42 -6.43 -19.12
C GLY A 20 -11.31 -7.46 -18.93
N PHE A 21 -10.52 -7.29 -17.87
CA PHE A 21 -9.55 -8.29 -17.47
C PHE A 21 -10.29 -9.48 -16.86
N GLY A 22 -10.03 -10.68 -17.39
CA GLY A 22 -10.70 -11.94 -17.07
C GLY A 22 -11.13 -12.03 -15.61
N LYS A 23 -12.40 -11.71 -15.36
CA LYS A 23 -13.10 -12.12 -14.16
C LYS A 23 -13.78 -13.43 -14.53
N ASP A 24 -13.48 -14.45 -13.74
CA ASP A 24 -13.92 -15.83 -13.90
C ASP A 24 -15.31 -15.96 -14.53
N ARG A 25 -15.45 -16.94 -15.43
CA ARG A 25 -16.73 -17.41 -15.96
C ARG A 25 -17.58 -17.94 -14.80
N GLY A 26 -18.21 -17.03 -14.07
CA GLY A 26 -18.85 -17.35 -12.80
C GLY A 26 -19.38 -16.15 -12.03
N SER A 27 -19.87 -15.09 -12.68
CA SER A 27 -20.96 -14.28 -12.12
C SER A 27 -21.46 -13.31 -13.18
N GLY A 28 -22.62 -13.63 -13.76
CA GLY A 28 -23.34 -12.72 -14.62
C GLY A 28 -23.73 -11.45 -13.85
N THR A 29 -23.81 -10.35 -14.59
CA THR A 29 -24.35 -9.06 -14.15
C THR A 29 -23.53 -8.35 -13.06
N ILE A 30 -22.58 -7.50 -13.47
CA ILE A 30 -22.19 -6.36 -12.63
C ILE A 30 -23.36 -5.36 -12.66
N ARG A 31 -24.43 -5.68 -11.92
CA ARG A 31 -25.26 -4.63 -11.36
C ARG A 31 -24.41 -3.97 -10.28
N LYS A 32 -24.30 -2.65 -10.33
CA LYS A 32 -23.89 -1.85 -9.17
C LYS A 32 -24.97 -2.02 -8.10
N ASP A 33 -25.00 -3.17 -7.45
CA ASP A 33 -25.53 -3.23 -6.11
C ASP A 33 -24.48 -2.56 -5.25
N CYS A 34 -24.86 -1.41 -4.72
CA CYS A 34 -24.20 -0.77 -3.58
C CYS A 34 -24.30 -1.78 -2.43
N GLN A 35 -23.42 -2.78 -2.44
CA GLN A 35 -23.26 -3.67 -1.32
C GLN A 35 -22.63 -2.80 -0.26
N ARG A 36 -23.48 -2.27 0.61
CA ARG A 36 -23.14 -1.64 1.87
C ARG A 36 -22.11 -2.55 2.50
N SER A 37 -20.84 -2.17 2.36
CA SER A 37 -19.73 -2.98 2.84
C SER A 37 -19.96 -3.13 4.31
N VAL A 38 -20.23 -4.37 4.73
CA VAL A 38 -20.12 -4.77 6.13
C VAL A 38 -18.83 -4.15 6.62
N HIS A 39 -18.94 -3.26 7.60
CA HIS A 39 -17.80 -2.58 8.19
C HIS A 39 -16.93 -3.69 8.77
N LYS A 40 -15.97 -4.18 7.99
CA LYS A 40 -14.93 -5.02 8.53
C LYS A 40 -14.10 -4.06 9.35
N ASP A 41 -13.95 -4.35 10.63
CA ASP A 41 -12.97 -3.69 11.50
C ASP A 41 -11.53 -4.09 11.09
N GLU A 42 -11.27 -4.26 9.79
CA GLU A 42 -9.93 -4.45 9.26
C GLU A 42 -9.29 -3.05 9.15
N PRO A 43 -8.23 -2.78 9.91
CA PRO A 43 -7.53 -1.52 9.80
C PRO A 43 -6.99 -1.38 8.37
N THR A 44 -7.55 -0.42 7.63
CA THR A 44 -7.10 -0.10 6.27
C THR A 44 -5.83 0.74 6.35
N ALA A 45 -4.92 0.60 5.37
CA ALA A 45 -3.70 1.40 5.29
C ALA A 45 -3.95 2.92 5.38
N ALA A 46 -5.09 3.40 4.88
CA ALA A 46 -5.53 4.79 5.01
C ALA A 46 -5.72 5.25 6.47
N THR A 47 -6.20 4.36 7.36
CA THR A 47 -6.37 4.62 8.80
C THR A 47 -5.02 4.79 9.50
N LEU A 48 -4.02 3.99 9.12
CA LEU A 48 -2.66 4.11 9.64
C LEU A 48 -2.04 5.46 9.27
N ILE A 49 -2.18 5.88 8.01
CA ILE A 49 -1.63 7.16 7.53
C ILE A 49 -2.33 8.35 8.23
N SER A 50 -3.66 8.31 8.33
CA SER A 50 -4.45 9.37 8.97
C SER A 50 -4.13 9.55 10.46
N SER A 51 -3.66 8.50 11.13
CA SER A 51 -3.24 8.58 12.54
C SER A 51 -1.89 9.31 12.72
N THR A 52 -1.10 9.46 11.65
CA THR A 52 0.26 10.04 11.71
C THR A 52 0.36 11.49 11.23
N THR A 53 -0.67 12.02 10.58
CA THR A 53 -0.68 13.35 9.92
C THR A 53 -0.65 14.54 10.90
N GLY A 54 -0.87 14.32 12.20
CA GLY A 54 -0.91 15.39 13.22
C GLY A 54 0.26 15.42 14.20
N THR A 55 1.16 14.43 14.18
CA THR A 55 2.26 14.32 15.16
C THR A 55 3.58 14.65 14.48
N LYS A 56 4.43 15.47 15.13
CA LYS A 56 5.83 15.66 14.70
C LYS A 56 6.50 14.28 14.70
N LEU A 57 6.71 13.71 13.51
CA LEU A 57 7.30 12.40 13.34
C LEU A 57 8.80 12.51 13.59
N ASN A 58 9.21 12.21 14.82
CA ASN A 58 10.61 12.02 15.14
C ASN A 58 11.05 10.63 14.67
N CYS A 59 12.27 10.54 14.17
CA CYS A 59 12.88 9.29 13.74
C CYS A 59 12.88 8.26 14.88
N ILE A 60 12.43 7.04 14.60
CA ILE A 60 12.37 5.97 15.61
C ILE A 60 13.77 5.58 16.14
N PHE A 61 14.80 5.76 15.33
CA PHE A 61 16.18 5.32 15.60
C PHE A 61 17.03 6.36 16.35
N CYS A 62 16.75 7.66 16.17
CA CYS A 62 17.57 8.74 16.74
C CYS A 62 16.79 9.95 17.28
N ASP A 63 15.46 9.93 17.29
CA ASP A 63 14.59 10.95 17.89
C ASP A 63 14.71 12.38 17.30
N HIS A 64 15.43 12.54 16.19
CA HIS A 64 15.52 13.77 15.42
C HIS A 64 14.36 13.93 14.41
N PRO A 65 14.02 15.16 13.99
CA PRO A 65 12.91 15.44 13.09
C PRO A 65 13.29 15.12 11.63
N HIS A 66 13.17 13.85 11.24
CA HIS A 66 13.27 13.36 9.87
C HIS A 66 12.52 12.03 9.72
N LEU A 67 12.24 11.65 8.47
CA LEU A 67 11.66 10.33 8.18
C LEU A 67 12.68 9.25 8.54
N SER A 68 12.25 8.20 9.24
CA SER A 68 13.13 7.09 9.63
C SER A 68 13.86 6.43 8.44
N GLN A 69 13.35 6.62 7.21
CA GLN A 69 13.92 6.16 5.94
C GLN A 69 15.24 6.88 5.61
N ASP A 70 15.34 8.15 5.98
CA ASP A 70 16.48 9.04 5.70
C ASP A 70 17.50 9.05 6.86
N CYS A 71 17.29 8.18 7.86
CA CYS A 71 18.12 8.18 9.05
C CYS A 71 19.51 7.61 8.74
N GLN A 72 20.54 8.46 8.77
CA GLN A 72 21.92 8.03 8.58
C GLN A 72 22.35 6.97 9.60
N LYS A 73 21.88 7.05 10.85
CA LYS A 73 22.16 6.03 11.86
C LYS A 73 21.66 4.64 11.46
N LEU A 74 20.67 4.56 10.56
CA LEU A 74 20.12 3.30 10.09
C LEU A 74 21.06 2.52 9.16
N SER A 75 21.97 3.20 8.44
CA SER A 75 22.91 2.55 7.52
C SER A 75 23.88 1.63 8.26
N ASP A 76 24.23 1.99 9.49
CA ASP A 76 25.27 1.32 10.27
C ASP A 76 24.69 0.24 11.19
N MET A 77 23.36 0.11 11.28
CA MET A 77 22.69 -0.80 12.20
C MET A 77 22.33 -2.14 11.58
N SER A 78 22.55 -3.23 12.34
CA SER A 78 22.13 -4.57 11.92
C SER A 78 20.61 -4.72 11.89
N TYR A 79 20.11 -5.75 11.19
CA TYR A 79 18.67 -6.04 11.19
C TYR A 79 18.12 -6.34 12.59
N GLU A 80 18.87 -7.09 13.41
CA GLU A 80 18.45 -7.44 14.77
C GLU A 80 18.41 -6.22 15.70
N ASP A 81 19.34 -5.29 15.55
CA ASP A 81 19.34 -4.04 16.32
C ASP A 81 18.15 -3.15 15.94
N ARG A 82 17.88 -3.04 14.63
CA ARG A 82 16.70 -2.30 14.11
C ARG A 82 15.41 -2.87 14.68
N LYS A 83 15.26 -4.19 14.64
CA LYS A 83 14.09 -4.91 15.17
C LYS A 83 13.93 -4.69 16.68
N SER A 84 15.01 -4.84 17.43
CA SER A 84 15.03 -4.66 18.89
C SER A 84 14.66 -3.23 19.29
N GLN A 85 15.16 -2.23 18.56
CA GLN A 85 14.87 -0.82 18.84
C GLN A 85 13.39 -0.48 18.58
N VAL A 86 12.81 -1.01 17.50
CA VAL A 86 11.38 -0.84 17.20
C VAL A 86 10.52 -1.47 18.29
N ILE A 87 10.82 -2.71 18.69
CA ILE A 87 10.08 -3.41 19.77
C ILE A 87 10.16 -2.63 21.08
N LYS A 88 11.36 -2.18 21.47
CA LYS A 88 11.56 -1.37 22.69
C LYS A 88 10.72 -0.10 22.67
N LYS A 89 10.71 0.62 21.54
CA LYS A 89 9.94 1.86 21.37
C LYS A 89 8.43 1.62 21.41
N MET A 90 7.98 0.49 20.86
CA MET A 90 6.58 0.08 20.94
C MET A 90 6.17 -0.24 22.38
N LEU A 91 6.95 -1.05 23.09
CA LEU A 91 6.70 -1.38 24.50
C LEU A 91 6.69 -0.13 25.39
N SER A 92 7.56 0.84 25.13
CA SER A 92 7.58 2.11 25.89
C SER A 92 6.35 3.01 25.67
N ARG A 93 5.53 2.71 24.66
CA ARG A 93 4.32 3.47 24.31
C ARG A 93 3.04 2.76 24.72
N LEU A 94 3.12 1.56 25.29
CA LEU A 94 1.97 0.95 25.94
C LEU A 94 1.70 1.65 27.30
N PRO A 95 0.45 1.99 27.61
CA PRO A 95 0.04 2.57 28.89
C PRO A 95 0.20 1.58 30.06
#